data_AF-A0A7S3AQZ1-F1
#
_entry.id   AF-A0A7S3AQZ1-F1
#
_cell.length_a   1.000
_cell.length_b   1.000
_cell.length_c   1.000
_cell.angle_alpha   90.00
_cell.angle_beta   90.00
_cell.angle_gamma   90.00
#
_symmetry.space_group_name_H-M   'P 1'
#
loop_
_entity.id
_entity.type
_entity.pdbx_description
1 polymer ?
#
loop_
_entity_poly.entity_id
_entity_poly.type
_entity_poly.pdbx_seq_one_letter_code
_entity_poly.pdbx_strand_id
1 'polypeptide(L)'
;THSLSEALTRLVVGLAWRRTARSRMRLTDALHQLEEMADASSTRPGIAATLDSPRECVVCMGAPRATRFRCGHCVCCEACTAQLQRCPSCRVAPIHVVARGEGLAFEETFVAAAPTD
;
A
#
# COMPACT_ATOMS: atom_id res chain seq x y z
N THR A 1 12.78 -22.44 6.41
CA THR A 1 12.31 -21.05 6.20
C THR A 1 11.87 -20.52 7.55
N HIS A 2 12.57 -19.51 8.08
CA HIS A 2 12.19 -18.92 9.36
C HIS A 2 10.89 -18.13 9.21
N SER A 3 10.01 -18.20 10.21
CA SER A 3 8.78 -17.41 10.23
C SER A 3 9.11 -15.91 10.36
N LEU A 4 8.27 -15.04 9.78
CA LEU A 4 8.39 -13.58 9.90
C LEU A 4 8.53 -13.14 11.38
N SER A 5 7.80 -13.81 12.28
CA SER A 5 7.86 -13.56 13.73
C SER A 5 9.23 -13.86 14.35
N GLU A 6 9.92 -14.91 13.88
CA GLU A 6 11.26 -15.28 14.35
C GLU A 6 12.30 -14.26 13.88
N ALA A 7 12.18 -13.79 12.63
CA ALA A 7 13.06 -12.78 12.07
C ALA A 7 12.91 -11.43 12.79
N LEU A 8 11.68 -10.97 13.05
CA LEU A 8 11.42 -9.74 13.82
C LEU A 8 11.99 -9.83 15.25
N THR A 9 11.84 -10.99 15.90
CA THR A 9 12.35 -11.21 17.26
C THR A 9 13.87 -11.11 17.30
N ARG A 10 14.58 -11.65 16.30
CA ARG A 10 16.05 -11.54 16.21
C ARG A 10 16.51 -10.10 16.06
N LEU A 11 15.79 -9.28 15.31
CA LEU A 11 16.08 -7.85 15.15
C LEU A 11 15.91 -7.09 16.46
N VAL A 12 14.76 -7.26 17.13
CA VAL A 12 14.47 -6.58 18.41
C VAL A 12 15.50 -6.96 19.48
N VAL A 13 15.80 -8.26 19.61
CA VAL A 13 16.81 -8.75 20.56
C VAL A 13 18.21 -8.23 20.19
N GLY A 14 18.56 -8.22 18.90
CA GLY A 14 19.84 -7.73 18.41
C GLY A 14 20.05 -6.23 18.64
N LEU A 15 19.00 -5.43 18.50
CA LEU A 15 19.06 -3.97 18.67
C LEU A 15 18.95 -3.52 20.13
N ALA A 16 18.07 -4.14 20.92
CA ALA A 16 17.71 -3.65 22.25
C ALA A 16 18.26 -4.49 23.41
N TRP A 17 18.42 -5.81 23.22
CA TRP A 17 18.66 -6.75 24.32
C TRP A 17 20.04 -7.43 24.23
N ARG A 18 21.10 -6.62 24.17
CA ARG A 18 22.50 -7.07 24.22
C ARG A 18 23.23 -6.34 25.34
N ARG A 19 24.04 -7.10 26.09
CA ARG A 19 24.64 -6.69 27.38
C ARG A 19 25.61 -5.51 27.26
N THR A 20 26.10 -5.19 26.06
CA THR A 20 27.02 -4.07 25.79
C THR A 20 26.70 -3.40 24.45
N ALA A 21 26.98 -2.10 24.31
CA ALA A 21 26.79 -1.36 23.05
C ALA A 21 27.53 -2.00 21.85
N ARG A 22 28.67 -2.65 22.11
CA ARG A 22 29.50 -3.32 21.10
C ARG A 22 28.93 -4.66 20.61
N SER A 23 27.97 -5.23 21.34
CA SER A 23 27.32 -6.51 20.97
C SER A 23 25.92 -6.32 20.37
N ARG A 24 25.46 -5.06 20.24
CA ARG A 24 24.25 -4.73 19.50
C ARG A 24 24.48 -4.86 18.00
N MET A 25 23.44 -5.29 17.30
CA MET A 25 23.37 -5.19 15.85
C MET A 25 23.51 -3.72 15.44
N ARG A 26 24.20 -3.45 14.34
CA ARG A 26 24.24 -2.10 13.77
C ARG A 26 22.86 -1.77 13.22
N LEU A 27 22.45 -0.51 13.39
CA LEU A 27 21.16 -0.06 12.88
C LEU A 27 21.03 -0.27 11.36
N THR A 28 22.11 -0.04 10.61
CA THR A 28 22.17 -0.26 9.16
C THR A 28 21.82 -1.70 8.78
N ASP A 29 22.39 -2.67 9.49
CA ASP A 29 22.20 -4.10 9.20
C ASP A 29 20.76 -4.52 9.55
N ALA A 30 20.20 -3.92 10.61
CA ALA A 30 18.81 -4.14 10.99
C ALA A 30 17.82 -3.56 9.97
N LEU A 31 18.11 -2.39 9.42
CA LEU A 31 17.28 -1.76 8.39
C LEU A 31 17.29 -2.57 7.09
N HIS A 32 18.44 -3.04 6.63
CA HIS A 32 18.52 -3.91 5.46
C HIS A 32 17.71 -5.21 5.63
N GLN A 33 17.79 -5.85 6.79
CA GLN A 33 16.99 -7.05 7.06
C GLN A 33 15.48 -6.74 7.09
N LEU A 34 15.07 -5.56 7.56
CA LEU A 34 13.67 -5.14 7.53
C LEU A 34 13.17 -4.92 6.09
N GLU A 35 13.98 -4.32 5.23
CA GLU A 35 13.66 -4.12 3.81
C GLU A 35 13.46 -5.47 3.09
N GLU A 36 14.40 -6.41 3.26
CA GLU A 36 14.27 -7.77 2.69
C GLU A 36 13.00 -8.49 3.17
N MET A 37 12.65 -8.34 4.45
CA MET A 37 11.44 -8.94 5.02
C MET A 37 10.16 -8.29 4.47
N ALA A 38 10.18 -6.97 4.22
CA ALA A 38 9.06 -6.25 3.63
C ALA A 38 8.85 -6.65 2.16
N ASP A 39 9.92 -6.79 1.39
CA ASP A 39 9.86 -7.24 0.00
C ASP A 39 9.32 -8.68 -0.10
N ALA A 40 9.83 -9.58 0.75
CA ALA A 40 9.35 -10.96 0.82
C ALA A 40 7.87 -11.05 1.22
N SER A 41 7.40 -10.16 2.10
CA SER A 41 6.01 -10.11 2.57
C SER A 41 5.07 -9.35 1.63
N SER A 42 5.61 -8.58 0.67
CA SER A 42 4.83 -7.80 -0.30
C SER A 42 4.17 -8.68 -1.37
N THR A 43 4.53 -9.96 -1.45
CA THR A 43 3.81 -10.94 -2.27
C THR A 43 2.50 -11.31 -1.58
N ARG A 44 1.44 -10.52 -1.80
CA ARG A 44 0.07 -10.92 -1.47
C ARG A 44 -0.40 -11.92 -2.53
N PRO A 45 -0.59 -13.21 -2.21
CA PRO A 45 -1.18 -14.16 -3.17
C PRO A 45 -2.61 -13.71 -3.46
N GLY A 46 -2.94 -13.46 -4.73
CA GLY A 46 -4.31 -13.17 -5.16
C GLY A 46 -4.55 -11.80 -5.81
N ILE A 47 -3.53 -10.95 -6.00
CA ILE A 47 -3.70 -9.69 -6.75
C ILE A 47 -2.53 -9.41 -7.69
N ALA A 48 -2.13 -10.41 -8.49
CA ALA A 48 -1.53 -10.11 -9.78
C ALA A 48 -2.66 -9.73 -10.74
N ALA A 49 -3.30 -8.58 -10.51
CA ALA A 49 -4.14 -7.99 -11.53
C ALA A 49 -3.21 -7.63 -12.68
N THR A 50 -3.20 -8.46 -13.73
CA THR A 50 -2.55 -8.19 -15.00
C THR A 50 -2.81 -6.74 -15.37
N LEU A 51 -1.74 -5.95 -15.52
CA LEU A 51 -1.82 -4.53 -15.92
C LEU A 51 -2.60 -4.34 -17.23
N ASP A 52 -2.83 -5.43 -17.98
CA ASP A 52 -3.50 -5.45 -19.27
C ASP A 52 -5.05 -5.42 -19.20
N SER A 53 -5.67 -5.65 -18.03
CA SER A 53 -7.14 -5.64 -17.89
C SER A 53 -7.65 -4.43 -17.08
N PRO A 54 -8.67 -3.70 -17.55
CA PRO A 54 -9.20 -2.54 -16.83
C PRO A 54 -9.83 -2.98 -15.51
N ARG A 55 -9.43 -2.32 -14.43
CA ARG A 55 -9.97 -2.56 -13.09
C ARG A 55 -11.32 -1.88 -12.94
N GLU A 56 -12.28 -2.60 -12.38
CA GLU A 56 -13.66 -2.14 -12.22
C GLU A 56 -13.89 -1.36 -10.93
N CYS A 57 -14.90 -0.49 -10.96
CA CYS A 57 -15.40 0.26 -9.81
C CYS A 57 -15.88 -0.70 -8.71
N VAL A 58 -15.37 -0.52 -7.49
CA VAL A 58 -15.73 -1.39 -6.34
C VAL A 58 -17.16 -1.17 -5.82
N VAL A 59 -17.84 -0.11 -6.28
CA VAL A 59 -19.20 0.22 -5.85
C VAL A 59 -20.24 -0.39 -6.78
N CYS A 60 -20.12 -0.16 -8.09
CA CYS A 60 -21.10 -0.66 -9.06
C CYS A 60 -20.70 -1.97 -9.73
N MET A 61 -19.42 -2.36 -9.69
CA MET A 61 -18.90 -3.59 -10.32
C MET A 61 -19.28 -3.74 -11.79
N GLY A 62 -19.40 -2.61 -12.52
CA GLY A 62 -19.81 -2.63 -13.93
C GLY A 62 -19.18 -1.55 -14.80
N ALA A 63 -18.70 -0.45 -14.19
CA ALA A 63 -17.95 0.58 -14.90
C ALA A 63 -16.46 0.50 -14.54
N PRO A 64 -15.55 0.84 -15.46
CA PRO A 64 -14.13 0.98 -15.14
C PRO A 64 -13.91 2.07 -14.10
N ARG A 65 -12.83 1.95 -13.32
CA ARG A 65 -12.40 3.02 -12.41
C ARG A 65 -11.97 4.21 -13.24
N ALA A 66 -12.34 5.40 -12.78
CA ALA A 66 -12.11 6.63 -13.52
C ALA A 66 -11.80 7.82 -12.62
N THR A 67 -11.52 7.59 -11.33
CA THR A 67 -11.20 8.65 -10.38
C THR A 67 -10.07 8.26 -9.45
N ARG A 68 -9.12 9.18 -9.21
CA ARG A 68 -8.09 9.05 -8.18
C ARG A 68 -8.34 10.07 -7.08
N PHE A 69 -8.33 9.60 -5.83
CA PHE A 69 -8.51 10.44 -4.66
C PHE A 69 -7.17 10.98 -4.14
N ARG A 70 -7.19 12.12 -3.43
CA ARG A 70 -6.00 12.70 -2.79
C ARG A 70 -5.36 11.76 -1.77
N CYS A 71 -6.14 10.85 -1.18
CA CYS A 71 -5.60 9.77 -0.33
C CYS A 71 -4.88 8.65 -1.12
N GLY A 72 -4.63 8.84 -2.41
CA GLY A 72 -3.86 7.94 -3.26
C GLY A 72 -4.65 6.80 -3.89
N HIS A 73 -5.89 6.56 -3.47
CA HIS A 73 -6.68 5.42 -3.94
C HIS A 73 -7.41 5.72 -5.27
N CYS A 74 -7.35 4.78 -6.21
CA CYS A 74 -8.13 4.73 -7.43
C CYS A 74 -9.00 3.47 -7.44
N VAL A 75 -10.28 3.62 -7.09
CA VAL A 75 -11.20 2.48 -6.83
C VAL A 75 -12.61 2.65 -7.36
N CYS A 76 -12.99 3.84 -7.82
CA CYS A 76 -14.36 4.15 -8.22
C CYS A 76 -14.44 4.79 -9.61
N CYS A 77 -15.56 4.56 -10.31
CA CYS A 77 -15.97 5.35 -11.48
C CYS A 77 -16.47 6.74 -11.05
N GLU A 78 -16.61 7.67 -12.00
CA GLU A 78 -17.04 9.04 -11.71
C GLU A 78 -18.46 9.11 -11.10
N ALA A 79 -19.40 8.33 -11.64
CA ALA A 79 -20.79 8.32 -11.18
C ALA A 79 -20.92 7.90 -9.72
N CYS A 80 -20.22 6.84 -9.31
CA CYS A 80 -20.21 6.41 -7.91
C CYS A 80 -19.46 7.40 -7.02
N THR A 81 -18.35 7.98 -7.49
CA THR A 81 -17.58 8.96 -6.71
C THR A 81 -18.42 10.18 -6.33
N ALA A 82 -19.32 10.65 -7.19
CA ALA A 82 -20.19 11.80 -6.89
C ALA A 82 -21.15 11.57 -5.68
N GLN A 83 -21.41 10.31 -5.31
CA GLN A 83 -22.30 9.95 -4.22
C GLN A 83 -21.56 9.59 -2.92
N LEU A 84 -20.23 9.41 -3.00
CA LEU A 84 -19.43 8.96 -1.86
C LEU A 84 -18.99 10.12 -0.98
N GLN A 85 -19.00 9.88 0.34
CA GLN A 85 -18.54 10.84 1.35
C GLN A 85 -17.11 10.55 1.85
N ARG A 86 -16.65 9.30 1.69
CA ARG A 86 -15.35 8.81 2.17
C ARG A 86 -14.81 7.73 1.24
N CYS A 87 -13.48 7.59 1.18
CA CYS A 87 -12.84 6.56 0.39
C CYS A 87 -13.25 5.14 0.87
N PRO A 88 -13.72 4.23 -0.01
CA PRO A 88 -14.08 2.86 0.38
C PRO A 88 -12.93 2.03 0.95
N SER A 89 -11.68 2.32 0.54
CA SER A 89 -10.50 1.55 0.93
C SER A 89 -9.89 2.02 2.26
N CYS A 90 -9.64 3.32 2.42
CA CYS A 90 -8.94 3.87 3.59
C CYS A 90 -9.84 4.72 4.51
N ARG A 91 -11.11 4.94 4.15
CA ARG A 91 -12.10 5.71 4.92
C ARG A 91 -11.79 7.19 5.16
N VAL A 92 -10.72 7.72 4.56
CA VAL A 92 -10.41 9.17 4.57
C VAL A 92 -11.58 9.96 3.98
N ALA A 93 -11.94 11.04 4.67
CA ALA A 93 -12.98 11.99 4.31
C ALA A 93 -12.48 13.43 4.55
N PRO A 94 -12.95 14.42 3.78
CA PRO A 94 -13.83 14.27 2.61
C PRO A 94 -13.05 13.70 1.40
N ILE A 95 -13.78 13.18 0.41
CA ILE A 95 -13.14 12.77 -0.85
C ILE A 95 -12.73 14.03 -1.63
N HIS A 96 -11.43 14.16 -1.88
CA HIS A 96 -10.89 15.10 -2.84
C HIS A 96 -10.40 14.34 -4.07
N VAL A 97 -10.99 14.58 -5.24
CA VAL A 97 -10.56 13.95 -6.50
C VAL A 97 -9.40 14.75 -7.09
N VAL A 98 -8.28 14.08 -7.38
CA VAL A 98 -7.06 14.69 -7.94
C VAL A 98 -6.82 14.33 -9.40
N ALA A 99 -7.45 13.27 -9.92
CA ALA A 99 -7.42 12.92 -11.33
C ALA A 99 -8.72 12.22 -11.76
N ARG A 100 -9.05 12.36 -13.05
CA ARG A 100 -10.19 11.73 -13.73
C ARG A 100 -9.76 11.17 -15.09
N GLY A 101 -10.43 10.12 -15.55
CA GLY A 101 -10.25 9.55 -16.89
C GLY A 101 -10.22 8.02 -16.92
N GLU A 102 -10.57 7.44 -18.06
CA GLU A 102 -10.70 5.99 -18.26
C GLU A 102 -9.36 5.24 -18.13
N GLY A 103 -8.24 5.90 -18.44
CA GLY A 103 -6.89 5.33 -18.29
C GLY A 103 -6.55 4.92 -16.87
N LEU A 104 -7.21 5.52 -15.86
CA LEU A 104 -7.04 5.18 -14.45
C LEU A 104 -7.44 3.73 -14.13
N ALA A 105 -8.24 3.07 -14.97
CA ALA A 105 -8.59 1.67 -14.81
C ALA A 105 -7.38 0.73 -14.90
N PHE A 106 -6.31 1.15 -15.58
CA PHE A 106 -5.10 0.35 -15.78
C PHE A 106 -3.99 0.70 -14.77
N GLU A 107 -4.16 1.79 -14.02
CA GLU A 107 -3.19 2.22 -13.02
C GLU A 107 -3.26 1.41 -11.72
N GLU A 108 -2.20 1.51 -10.91
CA GLU A 108 -2.17 1.00 -9.54
C GLU A 108 -3.34 1.51 -8.69
N THR A 109 -3.93 0.59 -7.92
CA THR A 109 -5.06 0.90 -7.02
C THR A 109 -4.69 1.95 -5.98
N PHE A 110 -3.42 2.00 -5.57
CA PHE A 110 -2.90 2.98 -4.65
C PHE A 110 -1.57 3.53 -5.18
N VAL A 111 -1.46 4.85 -5.23
CA VAL A 111 -0.19 5.55 -5.43
C VAL A 111 -0.04 6.45 -4.22
N ALA A 112 1.08 6.34 -3.50
CA ALA A 112 1.35 7.20 -2.37
C ALA A 112 1.26 8.66 -2.83
N ALA A 113 0.43 9.46 -2.16
CA ALA A 113 0.42 10.89 -2.41
C ALA A 113 1.84 11.40 -2.13
N ALA A 114 2.44 12.11 -3.08
CA ALA A 114 3.70 12.79 -2.83
C ALA A 114 3.55 13.65 -1.56
N PRO A 115 4.54 13.66 -0.65
CA PRO A 115 4.49 14.55 0.50
C PRO A 115 4.31 15.97 -0.04
N THR A 116 3.20 16.59 0.32
CA THR A 116 2.97 18.00 0.02
C THR A 116 3.76 18.79 1.06
N ASP A 117 4.81 19.48 0.62
CA ASP A 117 5.49 20.55 1.37
C ASP A 117 4.48 21.61 1.87
#